data_AF-K2ENS6-F1
#
_entry.id   AF-K2ENS6-F1
#
_cell.length_a   1.000
_cell.length_b   1.000
_cell.length_c   1.000
_cell.angle_alpha   90.00
_cell.angle_beta   90.00
_cell.angle_gamma   90.00
#
_symmetry.space_group_name_H-M   'P 1'
#
loop_
_entity.id
_entity.type
_entity.pdbx_description
1 polymer ?
#
loop_
_entity_poly.entity_id
_entity_poly.type
_entity_poly.pdbx_seq_one_letter_code
_entity_poly.pdbx_strand_id
1 'polypeptide(L)'
;MNIRWSIPIITAYLYAVTILTQYGFSTYFNIPSSFIEVSIKDNVIYFFQLFQLATNIAGLMSLWMWIIIVVVMAIIFLFYDYSFILNVIVLFFAGLVLWQSYGFGRLIAANTSSFYALSDDCLITREDSLYIIPNFYQGAAILIPISKNNNKIIGNFLIKDISSLGCAIERKEVGKISN
;
A
#
# COMPACT_ATOMS: atom_id res chain seq x y z
N MET A 1 25.27 -10.95 20.56
CA MET A 1 23.85 -10.73 20.25
C MET A 1 23.41 -11.79 19.24
N ASN A 2 22.45 -12.66 19.58
CA ASN A 2 22.03 -13.75 18.69
C ASN A 2 21.20 -13.20 17.51
N ILE A 3 21.89 -12.82 16.42
CA ILE A 3 21.33 -12.34 15.15
C ILE A 3 20.23 -13.28 14.60
N ARG A 4 20.28 -14.56 14.97
CA ARG A 4 19.30 -15.58 14.54
C ARG A 4 17.87 -15.32 15.00
N TRP A 5 17.66 -14.64 16.14
CA TRP A 5 16.30 -14.36 16.66
C TRP A 5 15.75 -13.01 16.21
N SER A 6 16.62 -12.08 15.78
CA SER A 6 16.18 -10.76 15.30
C SER A 6 15.59 -10.82 13.90
N ILE A 7 16.06 -11.73 13.04
CA ILE A 7 15.57 -11.84 11.65
C ILE A 7 14.08 -12.22 11.60
N PRO A 8 13.60 -13.27 12.30
CA PRO A 8 12.17 -13.62 12.27
C PRO A 8 11.26 -12.53 12.83
N ILE A 9 11.69 -11.84 13.89
CA ILE A 9 10.93 -10.77 14.54
C ILE A 9 10.78 -9.58 13.59
N ILE A 10 11.86 -9.16 12.94
CA ILE A 10 11.84 -8.06 11.98
C ILE A 10 10.97 -8.43 10.77
N THR A 11 11.08 -9.65 10.25
CA THR A 11 10.24 -10.11 9.13
C THR A 11 8.77 -10.12 9.50
N ALA A 12 8.40 -10.63 10.68
CA ALA A 12 7.02 -10.62 11.16
C ALA A 12 6.48 -9.19 11.34
N TYR A 13 7.30 -8.28 11.85
CA TYR A 13 6.94 -6.87 12.00
C TYR A 13 6.69 -6.20 10.66
N LEU A 14 7.60 -6.35 9.69
CA LEU A 14 7.44 -5.79 8.34
C LEU A 14 6.20 -6.36 7.63
N TYR A 15 5.93 -7.64 7.82
CA TYR A 15 4.73 -8.28 7.31
C TYR A 15 3.45 -7.68 7.94
N ALA A 16 3.44 -7.46 9.26
CA ALA A 16 2.31 -6.86 9.95
C ALA A 16 2.04 -5.42 9.49
N VAL A 17 3.09 -4.60 9.33
CA VAL A 17 2.98 -3.25 8.75
C VAL A 17 2.37 -3.30 7.35
N THR A 18 2.87 -4.21 6.50
CA THR A 18 2.41 -4.37 5.12
C THR A 18 0.93 -4.73 5.07
N ILE A 19 0.49 -5.72 5.85
CA ILE A 19 -0.91 -6.13 5.92
C ILE A 19 -1.80 -4.99 6.41
N LEU A 20 -1.41 -4.28 7.47
CA LEU A 20 -2.21 -3.18 8.00
C LEU A 20 -2.35 -2.04 6.99
N THR A 21 -1.29 -1.71 6.27
CA THR A 21 -1.34 -0.72 5.18
C THR A 21 -2.22 -1.18 4.03
N GLN A 22 -2.09 -2.44 3.59
CA GLN A 22 -2.95 -3.01 2.56
C GLN A 22 -4.42 -3.03 3.01
N TYR A 23 -4.68 -3.34 4.28
CA TYR A 23 -6.02 -3.32 4.87
C TYR A 23 -6.63 -1.91 4.87
N GLY A 24 -5.85 -0.89 5.23
CA GLY A 24 -6.28 0.50 5.10
C GLY A 24 -6.61 0.89 3.66
N PHE A 25 -5.76 0.46 2.71
CA PHE A 25 -5.97 0.73 1.29
C PHE A 25 -7.24 0.06 0.75
N SER A 26 -7.45 -1.23 1.02
CA SER A 26 -8.65 -1.98 0.58
C SER A 26 -9.93 -1.47 1.23
N THR A 27 -9.89 -1.11 2.51
CA THR A 27 -11.07 -0.57 3.22
C THR A 27 -11.51 0.76 2.63
N TYR A 28 -10.59 1.58 2.13
CA TYR A 28 -10.93 2.82 1.42
C TYR A 28 -11.86 2.57 0.21
N PHE A 29 -11.71 1.40 -0.41
CA PHE A 29 -12.45 0.97 -1.59
C PHE A 29 -13.63 0.03 -1.26
N ASN A 30 -13.98 -0.12 0.03
CA ASN A 30 -15.00 -1.05 0.53
C ASN A 30 -14.75 -2.52 0.12
N ILE A 31 -13.48 -2.91 -0.08
CA ILE A 31 -13.09 -4.30 -0.36
C ILE A 31 -12.93 -5.03 1.00
N PRO A 32 -13.56 -6.20 1.23
CA PRO A 32 -13.51 -6.88 2.51
C PRO A 32 -12.14 -7.51 2.81
N SER A 33 -11.82 -7.64 4.10
CA SER A 33 -10.52 -8.13 4.61
C SER A 33 -10.15 -9.53 4.14
N SER A 34 -11.15 -10.37 3.85
CA SER A 34 -10.95 -11.75 3.40
C SER A 34 -10.10 -11.86 2.13
N PHE A 35 -10.00 -10.79 1.33
CA PHE A 35 -9.15 -10.75 0.14
C PHE A 35 -7.65 -10.49 0.44
N ILE A 36 -7.31 -10.03 1.65
CA ILE A 36 -5.93 -9.69 2.05
C ILE A 36 -5.24 -10.86 2.75
N GLU A 37 -6.01 -11.65 3.51
CA GLU A 37 -5.46 -12.71 4.36
C GLU A 37 -5.04 -13.97 3.58
N VAL A 38 -5.47 -14.11 2.32
CA VAL A 38 -5.40 -15.39 1.60
C VAL A 38 -4.22 -15.48 0.61
N SER A 39 -3.53 -14.38 0.29
CA SER A 39 -2.46 -14.39 -0.73
C SER A 39 -1.15 -13.79 -0.22
N ILE A 40 -0.24 -14.67 0.25
CA ILE A 40 1.15 -14.30 0.60
C ILE A 40 1.85 -13.63 -0.60
N LYS A 41 1.57 -14.09 -1.82
CA LYS A 41 2.15 -13.55 -3.06
C LYS A 41 1.75 -12.07 -3.24
N ASP A 42 0.49 -11.73 -3.03
CA ASP A 42 0.00 -10.37 -3.23
C ASP A 42 0.52 -9.44 -2.12
N ASN A 43 0.67 -9.94 -0.89
CA ASN A 43 1.29 -9.21 0.22
C ASN A 43 2.78 -8.93 -0.06
N VAL A 44 3.50 -9.86 -0.70
CA VAL A 44 4.91 -9.66 -1.12
C VAL A 44 5.00 -8.62 -2.24
N ILE A 45 4.12 -8.67 -3.23
CA ILE A 45 4.09 -7.65 -4.30
C ILE A 45 3.81 -6.27 -3.71
N TYR A 46 2.85 -6.18 -2.79
CA TYR A 46 2.52 -4.92 -2.10
C TYR A 46 3.69 -4.39 -1.26
N PHE A 47 4.41 -5.28 -0.56
CA PHE A 47 5.64 -4.91 0.14
C PHE A 47 6.68 -4.30 -0.81
N PHE A 48 6.90 -4.90 -1.99
CA PHE A 48 7.83 -4.34 -2.98
C PHE A 48 7.38 -2.99 -3.51
N GLN A 49 6.08 -2.76 -3.69
CA GLN A 49 5.55 -1.45 -4.09
C GLN A 49 5.78 -0.39 -2.99
N LEU A 50 5.54 -0.73 -1.72
CA LEU A 50 5.84 0.15 -0.59
C LEU A 50 7.34 0.43 -0.48
N PHE A 51 8.18 -0.59 -0.67
CA PHE A 51 9.63 -0.44 -0.67
C PHE A 51 10.09 0.47 -1.82
N GLN A 52 9.55 0.29 -3.02
CA GLN A 52 9.86 1.15 -4.17
C GLN A 52 9.45 2.60 -3.90
N LEU A 53 8.27 2.82 -3.30
CA LEU A 53 7.83 4.15 -2.87
C LEU A 53 8.83 4.76 -1.87
N ALA A 54 9.25 3.99 -0.87
CA ALA A 54 10.24 4.43 0.10
C ALA A 54 11.58 4.79 -0.56
N THR A 55 12.05 3.98 -1.53
CA THR A 55 13.28 4.27 -2.27
C THR A 55 13.16 5.49 -3.17
N ASN A 56 11.98 5.72 -3.77
CA ASN A 56 11.73 6.93 -4.58
C ASN A 56 11.77 8.18 -3.71
N ILE A 57 11.15 8.13 -2.52
CA ILE A 57 11.21 9.22 -1.54
C ILE A 57 12.66 9.45 -1.10
N ALA A 58 13.38 8.38 -0.75
CA ALA A 58 14.78 8.45 -0.34
C ALA A 58 15.69 9.05 -1.43
N GLY A 59 15.42 8.72 -2.70
CA GLY A 59 16.14 9.28 -3.85
C GLY A 59 15.87 10.78 -4.08
N LEU A 60 14.75 11.31 -3.61
CA LEU A 60 14.40 12.74 -3.66
C LEU A 60 14.96 13.54 -2.48
N MET A 61 15.55 12.87 -1.48
CA MET A 61 16.12 13.55 -0.32
C MET A 61 17.41 14.29 -0.70
N SER A 62 17.54 15.53 -0.23
CA SER A 62 18.77 16.29 -0.44
C SER A 62 19.96 15.63 0.27
N LEU A 63 21.17 15.85 -0.26
CA LEU A 63 22.41 15.33 0.33
C LEU A 63 22.58 15.77 1.80
N TRP A 64 22.10 16.97 2.15
CA TRP A 64 22.08 17.46 3.54
C TRP A 64 21.20 16.63 4.47
N MET A 65 20.04 16.16 4.01
CA MET A 65 19.20 15.27 4.81
C MET A 65 19.86 13.91 5.03
N TRP A 66 20.59 13.39 4.04
CA TRP A 66 21.39 12.17 4.21
C TRP A 66 22.50 12.35 5.25
N ILE A 67 23.20 13.49 5.24
CA ILE A 67 24.20 13.81 6.27
C ILE A 67 23.56 13.84 7.66
N ILE A 68 22.39 14.49 7.81
CA ILE A 68 21.66 14.53 9.09
C ILE A 68 21.31 13.11 9.56
N ILE A 69 20.79 12.26 8.67
CA ILE A 69 20.45 10.87 9.00
C ILE A 69 21.69 10.10 9.48
N VAL A 70 22.82 10.24 8.78
CA VAL A 70 24.08 9.58 9.16
C VAL A 70 24.59 10.07 10.52
N VAL A 71 24.54 11.38 10.78
CA VAL A 71 24.94 11.98 12.06
C VAL A 71 24.04 11.49 13.19
N VAL A 72 22.72 11.45 12.98
CA VAL A 72 21.76 10.93 13.96
C VAL A 72 22.02 9.45 14.24
N MET A 73 22.27 8.63 13.20
CA MET A 73 22.63 7.23 13.38
C MET A 73 23.95 7.06 14.14
N ALA A 74 24.96 7.88 13.86
CA ALA A 74 26.24 7.86 14.57
C ALA A 74 26.07 8.26 16.05
N ILE A 75 25.25 9.27 16.34
CA ILE A 75 24.90 9.66 17.72
C ILE A 75 24.21 8.49 18.43
N ILE A 76 23.19 7.88 17.81
CA ILE A 76 22.51 6.70 18.38
C ILE A 76 23.50 5.56 18.66
N PHE A 77 24.44 5.31 17.75
CA PHE A 77 25.48 4.30 17.92
C PHE A 77 26.45 4.64 19.07
N LEU A 78 26.82 5.91 19.23
CA LEU A 78 27.71 6.37 20.31
C LEU A 78 27.04 6.32 21.68
N PHE A 79 25.73 6.55 21.76
CA PHE A 79 24.94 6.46 23.00
C PHE A 79 24.34 5.06 23.23
N TYR A 80 24.74 4.07 22.43
CA TYR A 80 24.21 2.69 22.48
C TYR A 80 24.36 2.01 23.85
N ASP A 81 25.34 2.42 24.66
CA ASP A 81 25.52 1.93 26.04
C ASP A 81 24.32 2.26 26.95
N TYR A 82 23.49 3.27 26.62
CA TYR A 82 22.17 3.50 27.24
C TYR A 82 21.10 2.57 26.63
N SER A 83 21.39 1.27 26.65
CA SER A 83 20.64 0.22 25.95
C SER A 83 19.16 0.17 26.35
N PHE A 84 18.80 0.46 27.61
CA PHE A 84 17.42 0.39 28.06
C PHE A 84 16.54 1.49 27.44
N ILE A 85 16.98 2.75 27.50
CA ILE A 85 16.19 3.90 27.03
C ILE A 85 16.03 3.85 25.51
N LEU A 86 17.12 3.56 24.79
CA LEU A 86 17.09 3.41 23.33
C LEU A 86 16.16 2.28 22.88
N ASN A 87 16.18 1.12 23.55
CA ASN A 87 15.28 0.02 23.22
C ASN A 87 13.80 0.38 23.47
N VAL A 88 13.49 1.08 24.56
CA VAL A 88 12.12 1.56 24.84
C VAL A 88 11.65 2.54 23.78
N ILE A 89 12.51 3.48 23.37
CA ILE A 89 12.21 4.45 22.32
C ILE A 89 11.95 3.73 20.98
N VAL A 90 12.82 2.79 20.59
CA VAL A 90 12.66 2.03 19.35
C VAL A 90 11.36 1.22 19.34
N LEU A 91 11.04 0.54 20.44
CA LEU A 91 9.79 -0.22 20.57
C LEU A 91 8.56 0.70 20.52
N PHE A 92 8.62 1.86 21.17
CA PHE A 92 7.57 2.85 21.13
C PHE A 92 7.32 3.36 19.71
N PHE A 93 8.37 3.74 18.99
CA PHE A 93 8.26 4.17 17.59
C PHE A 93 7.80 3.03 16.67
N ALA A 94 8.28 1.81 16.87
CA ALA A 94 7.82 0.65 16.10
C ALA A 94 6.32 0.39 16.32
N GLY A 95 5.83 0.52 17.55
CA GLY A 95 4.41 0.45 17.87
C GLY A 95 3.59 1.57 17.22
N LEU A 96 4.10 2.81 17.24
CA LEU A 96 3.46 3.95 16.57
C LEU A 96 3.35 3.76 15.06
N VAL A 97 4.43 3.29 14.40
CA VAL A 97 4.41 3.00 12.96
C VAL A 97 3.38 1.93 12.64
N LEU A 98 3.34 0.86 13.43
CA LEU A 98 2.36 -0.22 13.25
C LEU A 98 0.92 0.32 13.39
N TRP A 99 0.66 1.13 14.42
CA TRP A 99 -0.63 1.77 14.64
C TRP A 99 -1.07 2.68 13.48
N GLN A 100 -0.14 3.48 12.94
CA GLN A 100 -0.41 4.42 11.85
C GLN A 100 -0.47 3.75 10.47
N SER A 101 -0.01 2.51 10.33
CA SER A 101 0.08 1.79 9.05
C SER A 101 -1.27 1.70 8.33
N TYR A 102 -2.37 1.50 9.08
CA TYR A 102 -3.72 1.48 8.54
C TYR A 102 -4.15 2.84 7.96
N GLY A 103 -3.92 3.93 8.70
CA GLY A 103 -4.22 5.29 8.24
C GLY A 103 -3.40 5.67 7.00
N PHE A 104 -2.13 5.26 6.97
CA PHE A 104 -1.25 5.44 5.82
C PHE A 104 -1.79 4.75 4.56
N GLY A 105 -2.30 3.52 4.67
CA GLY A 105 -2.95 2.81 3.56
C GLY A 105 -4.13 3.57 2.96
N ARG A 106 -5.01 4.13 3.81
CA ARG A 106 -6.13 4.97 3.38
C ARG A 106 -5.66 6.25 2.68
N LEU A 107 -4.59 6.87 3.18
CA LEU A 107 -4.00 8.06 2.58
C LEU A 107 -3.40 7.78 1.20
N ILE A 108 -2.75 6.62 1.02
CA ILE A 108 -2.28 6.18 -0.30
C ILE A 108 -3.47 6.04 -1.24
N ALA A 109 -4.52 5.32 -0.84
CA ALA A 109 -5.70 5.11 -1.67
C ALA A 109 -6.34 6.45 -2.10
N ALA A 110 -6.52 7.38 -1.16
CA ALA A 110 -7.13 8.69 -1.42
C ALA A 110 -6.28 9.61 -2.32
N ASN A 111 -4.96 9.41 -2.38
CA ASN A 111 -4.06 10.24 -3.18
C ASN A 111 -3.57 9.55 -4.46
N THR A 112 -3.92 8.28 -4.67
CA THR A 112 -3.63 7.59 -5.93
C THR A 112 -4.57 8.13 -7.00
N SER A 113 -3.99 8.57 -8.13
CA SER A 113 -4.74 9.13 -9.26
C SER A 113 -4.68 8.28 -10.53
N SER A 114 -3.81 7.27 -10.56
CA SER A 114 -3.60 6.38 -11.69
C SER A 114 -3.94 4.96 -11.28
N PHE A 115 -4.84 4.34 -12.05
CA PHE A 115 -5.30 2.98 -11.83
C PHE A 115 -5.28 2.20 -13.14
N TYR A 116 -5.27 0.88 -13.04
CA TYR A 116 -5.69 0.07 -14.16
C TYR A 116 -7.20 0.26 -14.34
N ALA A 117 -7.66 0.40 -15.57
CA ALA A 117 -9.06 0.56 -15.91
C ALA A 117 -9.39 -0.30 -17.13
N LEU A 118 -10.67 -0.65 -17.27
CA LEU A 118 -11.16 -1.29 -18.49
C LEU A 118 -11.18 -0.27 -19.63
N SER A 119 -10.82 -0.70 -20.85
CA SER A 119 -10.99 0.11 -22.05
C SER A 119 -12.45 0.56 -22.20
N ASP A 120 -12.66 1.74 -22.77
CA ASP A 120 -14.00 2.30 -22.94
C ASP A 120 -14.92 1.40 -23.79
N ASP A 121 -14.35 0.56 -24.66
CA ASP A 121 -15.06 -0.44 -25.48
C ASP A 121 -15.53 -1.68 -24.72
N CYS A 122 -15.29 -1.77 -23.41
CA CYS A 122 -15.65 -2.96 -22.63
C CYS A 122 -17.15 -2.99 -22.31
N LEU A 123 -17.81 -4.14 -22.58
CA LEU A 123 -19.27 -4.33 -22.39
C LEU A 123 -19.77 -4.10 -20.95
N ILE A 124 -18.88 -4.14 -19.96
CA ILE A 124 -19.21 -3.96 -18.54
C ILE A 124 -19.34 -2.46 -18.20
N THR A 125 -18.69 -1.60 -18.98
CA THR A 125 -18.64 -0.15 -18.79
C THR A 125 -20.00 0.47 -19.18
N ARG A 126 -20.66 1.17 -18.26
CA ARG A 126 -21.86 1.96 -18.57
C ARG A 126 -21.44 3.35 -19.06
N GLU A 127 -22.31 4.04 -19.80
CA GLU A 127 -22.01 5.38 -20.34
C GLU A 127 -21.47 6.35 -19.27
N ASP A 128 -22.05 6.32 -18.06
CA ASP A 128 -21.71 7.22 -16.95
C ASP A 128 -20.67 6.67 -15.95
N SER A 129 -20.25 5.40 -16.10
CA SER A 129 -19.37 4.74 -15.12
C SER A 129 -18.09 4.21 -15.76
N LEU A 130 -16.97 4.40 -15.09
CA LEU A 130 -15.70 3.75 -15.42
C LEU A 130 -15.38 2.70 -14.35
N TYR A 131 -14.80 1.57 -14.73
CA TYR A 131 -14.32 0.58 -13.76
C TYR A 131 -12.81 0.71 -13.59
N ILE A 132 -12.40 0.96 -12.36
CA ILE A 132 -10.99 0.92 -11.97
C ILE A 132 -10.67 -0.43 -11.32
N ILE A 133 -9.41 -0.81 -11.37
CA ILE A 133 -8.85 -2.00 -10.76
C ILE A 133 -7.78 -1.55 -9.77
N PRO A 134 -8.12 -1.34 -8.49
CA PRO A 134 -7.14 -0.98 -7.47
C PRO A 134 -6.23 -2.14 -7.08
N ASN A 135 -6.68 -3.39 -7.30
CA ASN A 135 -5.87 -4.58 -7.06
C ASN A 135 -6.33 -5.78 -7.88
N PHE A 136 -5.41 -6.72 -8.10
CA PHE A 136 -5.69 -8.05 -8.63
C PHE A 136 -5.66 -9.07 -7.50
N TYR A 137 -6.57 -10.04 -7.54
CA TYR A 137 -6.69 -11.10 -6.55
C TYR A 137 -6.77 -12.45 -7.24
N GLN A 138 -5.78 -13.33 -7.03
CA GLN A 138 -5.75 -14.69 -7.57
C GLN A 138 -6.02 -14.81 -9.09
N GLY A 139 -5.58 -13.82 -9.89
CA GLY A 139 -5.83 -13.78 -11.34
C GLY A 139 -7.17 -13.16 -11.74
N ALA A 140 -7.99 -12.74 -10.78
CA ALA A 140 -9.16 -11.90 -10.99
C ALA A 140 -8.85 -10.42 -10.74
N ALA A 141 -9.55 -9.54 -11.45
CA ALA A 141 -9.56 -8.11 -11.20
C ALA A 141 -10.70 -7.76 -10.24
N ILE A 142 -10.38 -6.96 -9.21
CA ILE A 142 -11.40 -6.31 -8.37
C ILE A 142 -11.79 -5.03 -9.09
N LEU A 143 -12.97 -5.00 -9.66
CA LEU A 143 -13.51 -3.88 -10.42
C LEU A 143 -14.34 -2.99 -9.50
N ILE A 144 -14.03 -1.70 -9.48
CA ILE A 144 -14.78 -0.72 -8.72
C ILE A 144 -15.39 0.29 -9.67
N PRO A 145 -16.73 0.38 -9.72
CA PRO A 145 -17.40 1.40 -10.52
C PRO A 145 -17.19 2.78 -9.91
N ILE A 146 -16.67 3.70 -10.71
CA ILE A 146 -16.56 5.13 -10.40
C ILE A 146 -17.35 5.95 -11.41
N SER A 147 -17.93 7.05 -10.96
CA SER A 147 -18.66 7.99 -11.82
C SER A 147 -17.66 8.82 -12.61
N LYS A 148 -17.83 8.88 -13.94
CA LYS A 148 -16.95 9.67 -14.82
C LYS A 148 -17.00 11.18 -14.53
N ASN A 149 -18.10 11.66 -13.95
CA ASN A 149 -18.35 13.09 -13.75
C ASN A 149 -17.71 13.66 -12.48
N ASN A 150 -17.54 12.84 -11.44
CA ASN A 150 -17.09 13.32 -10.12
C ASN A 150 -16.11 12.37 -9.42
N ASN A 151 -15.65 11.31 -10.09
CA ASN A 151 -14.72 10.32 -9.54
C ASN A 151 -15.16 9.74 -8.19
N LYS A 152 -16.47 9.63 -7.97
CA LYS A 152 -17.02 8.99 -6.77
C LYS A 152 -17.24 7.51 -7.01
N ILE A 153 -16.99 6.71 -6.00
CA ILE A 153 -17.35 5.29 -6.00
C ILE A 153 -18.88 5.19 -6.08
N ILE A 154 -19.40 4.46 -7.08
CA ILE A 154 -20.83 4.31 -7.34
C ILE A 154 -21.24 2.84 -7.34
N GLY A 155 -21.66 2.35 -6.17
CA GLY A 155 -22.10 0.97 -6.00
C GLY A 155 -21.02 0.06 -5.40
N ASN A 156 -21.21 -1.25 -5.58
CA ASN A 156 -20.35 -2.27 -4.98
C ASN A 156 -19.26 -2.72 -5.96
N PHE A 157 -18.18 -3.29 -5.40
CA PHE A 157 -17.13 -3.91 -6.21
C PHE A 157 -17.65 -5.19 -6.90
N LEU A 158 -17.04 -5.50 -8.04
CA LEU A 158 -17.25 -6.73 -8.80
C LEU A 158 -15.93 -7.48 -8.90
N ILE A 159 -15.96 -8.81 -8.92
CA ILE A 159 -14.77 -9.62 -9.14
C ILE A 159 -14.96 -10.39 -10.44
N LYS A 160 -14.02 -10.22 -11.35
CA LYS A 160 -14.04 -10.84 -12.68
C LYS A 160 -12.66 -11.41 -12.98
N ASP A 161 -12.63 -12.64 -13.47
CA ASP A 161 -11.40 -13.21 -14.00
C ASP A 161 -10.92 -12.35 -15.19
N ILE A 162 -9.62 -12.02 -15.23
CA ILE A 162 -9.05 -11.20 -16.30
C ILE A 162 -9.31 -11.82 -17.67
N SER A 163 -9.24 -13.15 -17.77
CA SER A 163 -9.51 -13.90 -19.01
C SER A 163 -10.96 -13.77 -19.49
N SER A 164 -11.89 -13.48 -18.59
CA SER A 164 -13.32 -13.35 -18.87
C SER A 164 -13.77 -11.95 -19.28
N LEU A 165 -12.90 -10.94 -19.14
CA LEU A 165 -13.25 -9.55 -19.40
C LEU A 165 -13.42 -9.25 -20.90
N GLY A 166 -12.73 -10.00 -21.77
CA GLY A 166 -12.82 -9.85 -23.23
C GLY A 166 -12.40 -8.45 -23.74
N CYS A 167 -11.75 -7.65 -22.91
CA CYS A 167 -11.36 -6.28 -23.19
C CYS A 167 -9.96 -5.97 -22.63
N ALA A 168 -9.34 -4.92 -23.16
CA ALA A 168 -8.00 -4.53 -22.73
C ALA A 168 -8.04 -3.83 -21.36
N ILE A 169 -7.01 -4.09 -20.55
CA ILE A 169 -6.77 -3.38 -19.30
C ILE A 169 -5.67 -2.35 -19.59
N GLU A 170 -5.99 -1.09 -19.41
CA GLU A 170 -5.07 0.03 -19.63
C GLU A 170 -4.79 0.77 -18.33
N ARG A 171 -3.59 1.35 -18.22
CA ARG A 171 -3.28 2.25 -17.11
C ARG A 171 -3.79 3.64 -17.46
N LYS A 172 -4.79 4.12 -16.72
CA LYS A 172 -5.46 5.40 -16.95
C LYS A 172 -5.25 6.34 -15.77
N GLU A 173 -5.05 7.61 -16.06
CA GLU A 173 -5.10 8.65 -15.04
C GLU A 173 -6.55 9.11 -14.89
N VAL A 174 -7.17 8.76 -13.77
CA VAL A 174 -8.57 9.06 -13.46
C VAL A 174 -8.71 10.20 -12.45
N GLY A 175 -7.60 10.65 -11.84
CA GLY A 175 -7.63 11.65 -10.78
C GLY A 175 -7.97 11.03 -9.42
N LYS A 176 -8.07 11.88 -8.40
CA LYS A 176 -8.37 11.41 -7.04
C LYS A 176 -9.80 10.90 -6.96
N ILE A 177 -9.95 9.68 -6.46
CA ILE A 177 -11.26 9.10 -6.19
C ILE A 177 -11.72 9.60 -4.84
N SER A 178 -13.03 9.84 -4.71
CA SER A 178 -13.65 10.12 -3.42
C SER A 178 -14.61 8.99 -3.05
N ASN A 179 -14.53 8.56 -1.80
CA ASN A 179 -15.50 7.65 -1.18
C ASN A 179 -16.61 8.49 -0.56
#